data_AF-A0A936T2I2-F1
#
_entry.id   AF-A0A936T2I2-F1
#
_cell.length_a   1.000
_cell.length_b   1.000
_cell.length_c   1.000
_cell.angle_alpha   90.00
_cell.angle_beta   90.00
_cell.angle_gamma   90.00
#
_symmetry.space_group_name_H-M   'P 1'
#
loop_
_entity.id
_entity.type
_entity.pdbx_description
1 polymer ?
#
loop_
_entity_poly.entity_id
_entity_poly.type
_entity_poly.pdbx_seq_one_letter_code
_entity_poly.pdbx_strand_id
1 'polypeptide(L)'
;MRALLTPEKLDPVLVPFVPDPADRAFVTRCILDEGPIHHRGANFALLSLVAVLLERTGGVPDKPTSGESVAVPLRLPRHLAPDHDEDRTYPLHMPLAPLEAIAPKGSPALDTLADCLLDGPPHHALANAALVCALGALLERFPARPKDDTR
;
A
#
# COMPACT_ATOMS: atom_id res chain seq x y z
N MET A 1 -6.92 18.81 13.69
CA MET A 1 -6.77 17.65 12.78
C MET A 1 -5.66 16.67 13.18
N ARG A 2 -4.47 17.12 13.64
CA ARG A 2 -3.49 16.21 14.28
C ARG A 2 -4.08 15.39 15.43
N ALA A 3 -5.07 15.93 16.16
CA ALA A 3 -5.83 15.21 17.18
C ALA A 3 -6.80 14.12 16.64
N LEU A 4 -7.03 14.06 15.31
CA LEU A 4 -7.92 13.08 14.68
C LEU A 4 -7.15 11.96 13.95
N LEU A 5 -6.01 12.30 13.35
CA LEU A 5 -5.11 11.32 12.73
C LEU A 5 -4.33 10.64 13.84
N THR A 6 -4.67 9.39 14.13
CA THR A 6 -4.07 8.58 15.20
C THR A 6 -3.15 7.56 14.55
N PRO A 7 -1.82 7.77 14.53
CA PRO A 7 -0.87 6.84 13.93
C PRO A 7 -1.03 5.40 14.43
N GLU A 8 -1.45 5.25 15.68
CA GLU A 8 -1.70 3.98 16.35
C GLU A 8 -2.79 3.15 15.66
N LYS A 9 -3.70 3.79 14.90
CA LYS A 9 -4.70 3.08 14.10
C LYS A 9 -4.17 2.51 12.79
N LEU A 10 -3.05 3.03 12.28
CA LEU A 10 -2.40 2.49 11.09
C LEU A 10 -1.39 1.39 11.42
N ASP A 11 -0.86 1.39 12.64
CA ASP A 11 0.17 0.44 13.06
C ASP A 11 -0.22 -1.02 12.80
N PRO A 12 -1.43 -1.50 13.18
CA PRO A 12 -1.83 -2.87 12.90
C PRO A 12 -1.85 -3.20 11.41
N VAL A 13 -2.26 -2.26 10.55
CA VAL A 13 -2.29 -2.47 9.09
C VAL A 13 -0.89 -2.59 8.53
N LEU A 14 0.07 -1.83 9.04
CA LEU A 14 1.42 -1.75 8.48
C LEU A 14 2.38 -2.80 9.05
N VAL A 15 2.20 -3.26 10.29
CA VAL A 15 3.08 -4.23 10.97
C VAL A 15 3.43 -5.47 10.12
N PRO A 16 2.49 -6.13 9.42
CA PRO A 16 2.82 -7.31 8.63
C PRO A 16 3.73 -7.00 7.45
N PHE A 17 3.65 -5.78 6.91
CA PHE A 17 4.34 -5.37 5.67
C PHE A 17 5.62 -4.57 5.93
N VAL A 18 5.72 -3.91 7.08
CA VAL A 18 6.89 -3.16 7.55
C VAL A 18 7.14 -3.54 9.01
N PRO A 19 7.81 -4.69 9.25
CA PRO A 19 7.94 -5.25 10.60
C PRO A 19 8.86 -4.42 11.51
N ASP A 20 9.90 -3.80 10.94
CA ASP A 20 10.78 -2.91 11.70
C ASP A 20 10.02 -1.67 12.20
N PRO A 21 10.03 -1.39 13.53
CA PRO A 21 9.29 -0.25 14.08
C PRO A 21 9.79 1.13 13.62
N ALA A 22 11.09 1.29 13.35
CA ALA A 22 11.64 2.57 12.92
C ALA A 22 11.24 2.87 11.47
N ASP A 23 11.35 1.88 10.60
CA ASP A 23 10.88 1.96 9.21
C ASP A 23 9.38 2.20 9.13
N ARG A 24 8.59 1.52 9.98
CA ARG A 24 7.14 1.71 10.03
C ARG A 24 6.75 3.09 10.55
N ALA A 25 7.46 3.61 11.54
CA ALA A 25 7.26 4.99 12.00
C ALA A 25 7.59 5.99 10.89
N PHE A 26 8.64 5.73 10.11
CA PHE A 26 8.99 6.54 8.94
C PHE A 26 7.89 6.52 7.88
N VAL A 27 7.43 5.33 7.46
CA VAL A 27 6.33 5.17 6.49
C VAL A 27 5.05 5.84 6.98
N THR A 28 4.69 5.66 8.25
CA THR A 28 3.50 6.27 8.86
C THR A 28 3.58 7.79 8.84
N ARG A 29 4.74 8.37 9.16
CA ARG A 29 4.97 9.81 9.07
C ARG A 29 4.82 10.30 7.64
N CYS A 30 5.38 9.61 6.65
CA CYS A 30 5.22 9.97 5.25
C CYS A 30 3.73 9.95 4.82
N ILE A 31 2.94 8.97 5.27
CA ILE A 31 1.52 8.88 4.93
C ILE A 31 0.69 9.98 5.61
N LEU A 32 0.94 10.26 6.89
CA LEU A 32 0.04 11.06 7.74
C LEU A 32 0.47 12.50 7.96
N ASP A 33 1.75 12.82 7.83
CA ASP A 33 2.27 14.16 8.11
C ASP A 33 2.68 14.93 6.85
N GLU A 34 3.01 14.25 5.75
CA GLU A 34 3.46 14.88 4.51
C GLU A 34 2.30 15.17 3.53
N GLY A 35 2.44 16.26 2.76
CA GLY A 35 1.48 16.62 1.72
C GLY A 35 0.28 17.47 2.17
N PRO A 36 -0.61 17.82 1.22
CA PRO A 36 -1.78 18.65 1.51
C PRO A 36 -2.75 17.98 2.49
N ILE A 37 -3.47 18.81 3.26
CA ILE A 37 -4.33 18.35 4.35
C ILE A 37 -5.42 17.37 3.92
N HIS A 38 -6.02 17.56 2.74
CA HIS A 38 -7.09 16.72 2.23
C HIS A 38 -6.58 15.34 1.78
N HIS A 39 -5.34 15.23 1.28
CA HIS A 39 -4.73 13.94 0.96
C HIS A 39 -4.43 13.15 2.23
N ARG A 40 -3.80 13.76 3.23
CA ARG A 40 -3.53 13.12 4.54
C ARG A 40 -4.81 12.61 5.20
N GLY A 41 -5.86 13.44 5.20
CA GLY A 41 -7.18 13.06 5.72
C GLY A 41 -7.82 11.90 4.96
N ALA A 42 -7.76 11.90 3.63
CA ALA A 42 -8.29 10.83 2.79
C ALA A 42 -7.54 9.51 3.01
N ASN A 43 -6.20 9.55 3.00
CA ASN A 43 -5.36 8.37 3.25
C ASN A 43 -5.69 7.73 4.59
N PHE A 44 -5.75 8.53 5.66
CA PHE A 44 -6.12 8.05 6.99
C PHE A 44 -7.52 7.45 7.02
N ALA A 45 -8.50 8.11 6.41
CA ALA A 45 -9.88 7.63 6.40
C ALA A 45 -9.99 6.28 5.67
N LEU A 46 -9.39 6.15 4.49
CA LEU A 46 -9.44 4.93 3.68
C LEU A 46 -8.71 3.78 4.37
N LEU A 47 -7.48 4.00 4.86
CA LEU A 47 -6.75 2.96 5.59
C LEU A 47 -7.47 2.53 6.88
N SER A 48 -8.07 3.49 7.61
CA SER A 48 -8.87 3.18 8.80
C SER A 48 -10.12 2.34 8.46
N LEU A 49 -10.80 2.65 7.35
CA LEU A 49 -11.95 1.86 6.89
C LEU A 49 -11.53 0.43 6.53
N VAL A 50 -10.39 0.27 5.84
CA VAL A 50 -9.87 -1.06 5.50
C VAL A 50 -9.44 -1.82 6.76
N ALA A 51 -8.83 -1.16 7.76
CA ALA A 51 -8.51 -1.77 9.05
C ALA A 51 -9.78 -2.32 9.74
N VAL A 52 -10.87 -1.53 9.75
CA VAL A 52 -12.16 -1.96 10.30
C VAL A 52 -12.71 -3.18 9.54
N LEU A 53 -12.56 -3.23 8.21
CA LEU A 53 -12.98 -4.38 7.41
C LEU A 53 -12.12 -5.62 7.70
N LEU A 54 -10.80 -5.47 7.85
CA LEU A 54 -9.90 -6.56 8.22
C LEU A 54 -10.30 -7.16 9.57
N GLU A 55 -10.48 -6.34 10.60
CA GLU A 55 -10.96 -6.79 11.91
C GLU A 55 -12.26 -7.58 11.82
N ARG A 56 -13.23 -7.09 11.05
CA ARG A 56 -14.53 -7.77 10.85
C ARG A 56 -14.46 -9.09 10.08
N THR A 57 -13.37 -9.33 9.35
CA THR A 57 -13.25 -10.46 8.43
C THR A 57 -12.15 -11.44 8.83
N GLY A 58 -11.63 -11.33 10.06
CA GLY A 58 -10.63 -12.25 10.62
C GLY A 58 -9.33 -11.59 11.06
N GLY A 59 -9.32 -10.28 11.33
CA GLY A 59 -8.15 -9.53 11.79
C GLY A 59 -7.21 -9.09 10.68
N VAL A 60 -6.04 -8.54 11.04
CA VAL A 60 -4.92 -8.29 10.12
C VAL A 60 -4.18 -9.61 9.87
N PRO A 61 -3.67 -9.88 8.65
CA PRO A 61 -2.87 -11.08 8.41
C PRO A 61 -1.53 -11.07 9.18
N ASP A 62 -1.06 -12.23 9.63
CA ASP A 62 0.23 -12.37 10.32
C ASP A 62 1.44 -12.19 9.38
N LYS A 63 1.23 -12.32 8.07
CA LYS A 63 2.26 -12.26 7.03
C LYS A 63 1.76 -11.49 5.81
N PRO A 64 2.67 -10.88 5.03
CA PRO A 64 2.32 -10.31 3.73
C PRO A 64 1.68 -11.35 2.81
N THR A 65 0.82 -10.89 1.90
CA THR A 65 0.36 -11.69 0.76
C THR A 65 1.56 -12.25 0.00
N SER A 66 1.54 -13.57 -0.22
CA SER A 66 2.60 -14.26 -0.96
C SER A 66 2.57 -13.88 -2.44
N GLY A 67 3.73 -13.78 -3.07
CA GLY A 67 3.85 -13.58 -4.50
C GLY A 67 4.86 -12.51 -4.86
N GLU A 68 4.75 -12.05 -6.09
CA GLU A 68 5.59 -10.97 -6.60
C GLU A 68 5.18 -9.63 -6.00
N SER A 69 6.17 -8.82 -5.66
CA SER A 69 5.99 -7.49 -5.11
C SER A 69 6.93 -6.51 -5.78
N VAL A 70 6.46 -5.29 -5.98
CA VAL A 70 7.26 -4.17 -6.47
C VAL A 70 7.66 -3.26 -5.32
N ALA A 71 8.88 -2.76 -5.36
CA ALA A 71 9.35 -1.82 -4.35
C ALA A 71 8.71 -0.44 -4.57
N VAL A 72 8.38 0.27 -3.49
CA VAL A 72 7.87 1.64 -3.60
C VAL A 72 9.06 2.58 -3.82
N PRO A 73 9.14 3.32 -4.93
CA PRO A 73 10.33 4.11 -5.26
C PRO A 73 10.43 5.36 -4.39
N LEU A 74 11.63 5.65 -3.88
CA LEU A 74 12.01 6.90 -3.24
C LEU A 74 12.60 7.84 -4.29
N ARG A 75 11.77 8.77 -4.75
CA ARG A 75 12.15 9.73 -5.79
C ARG A 75 12.70 11.01 -5.17
N LEU A 76 13.99 11.26 -5.35
CA LEU A 76 14.60 12.55 -4.99
C LEU A 76 14.38 13.57 -6.11
N PRO A 77 14.21 14.87 -5.78
CA PRO A 77 14.27 15.94 -6.78
C PRO A 77 15.56 15.85 -7.59
N ARG A 78 15.50 16.13 -8.90
CA ARG A 78 16.64 15.96 -9.82
C ARG A 78 17.95 16.64 -9.37
N HIS A 79 17.88 17.75 -8.65
CA HIS A 79 19.05 18.49 -8.17
C HIS A 79 19.64 17.92 -6.86
N LEU A 80 18.98 16.93 -6.26
CA LEU A 80 19.41 16.19 -5.07
C LEU A 80 19.73 14.72 -5.38
N ALA A 81 19.38 14.24 -6.58
CA ALA A 81 19.76 12.92 -7.04
C ALA A 81 21.27 12.92 -7.33
N PRO A 82 22.08 12.09 -6.65
CA PRO A 82 23.48 11.90 -7.01
C PRO A 82 23.61 11.37 -8.45
N ASP A 83 24.74 11.65 -9.11
CA ASP A 83 25.03 11.24 -10.50
C ASP A 83 25.02 9.71 -10.71
N HIS A 84 25.02 8.94 -9.62
CA HIS A 84 24.76 7.51 -9.56
C HIS A 84 23.81 7.25 -8.39
N ASP A 85 22.51 7.15 -8.62
CA ASP A 85 21.60 6.63 -7.60
C ASP A 85 20.87 5.44 -8.19
N GLU A 86 21.30 4.26 -7.74
CA GLU A 86 20.50 3.05 -7.75
C GLU A 86 19.18 3.32 -7.03
N ASP A 87 18.10 2.74 -7.53
CA ASP A 87 16.73 2.96 -7.09
C ASP A 87 16.59 2.87 -5.56
N ARG A 88 16.60 4.04 -4.89
CA ARG A 88 16.28 4.10 -3.46
C ARG A 88 14.82 3.73 -3.32
N THR A 89 14.52 2.84 -2.37
CA THR A 89 13.17 2.33 -2.15
C THR A 89 12.74 2.60 -0.72
N TYR A 90 11.44 2.77 -0.52
CA TYR A 90 10.89 2.78 0.82
C TYR A 90 10.85 1.37 1.40
N PRO A 91 10.84 1.21 2.74
CA PRO A 91 10.73 -0.10 3.39
C PRO A 91 9.44 -0.87 3.06
N LEU A 92 8.40 -0.17 2.57
CA LEU A 92 7.15 -0.78 2.13
C LEU A 92 7.25 -1.25 0.67
N HIS A 93 6.86 -2.49 0.43
CA HIS A 93 6.67 -3.05 -0.91
C HIS A 93 5.18 -3.28 -1.18
N MET A 94 4.79 -3.17 -2.45
CA MET A 94 3.41 -3.40 -2.88
C MET A 94 3.29 -4.76 -3.57
N PRO A 95 2.45 -5.70 -3.09
CA PRO A 95 2.21 -6.97 -3.76
C PRO A 95 1.44 -6.72 -5.08
N LEU A 96 1.77 -7.49 -6.13
CA LEU A 96 1.06 -7.42 -7.42
C LEU A 96 -0.19 -8.29 -7.46
N ALA A 97 -0.24 -9.36 -6.66
CA ALA A 97 -1.36 -10.31 -6.64
C ALA A 97 -2.75 -9.66 -6.52
N PRO A 98 -2.97 -8.59 -5.73
CA PRO A 98 -4.28 -7.92 -5.67
C PRO A 98 -4.67 -7.24 -7.00
N LEU A 99 -3.68 -6.74 -7.76
CA LEU A 99 -3.90 -6.11 -9.06
C LEU A 99 -4.14 -7.15 -10.16
N GLU A 100 -3.72 -8.40 -9.97
CA GLU A 100 -3.99 -9.51 -10.89
C GLU A 100 -5.49 -9.84 -11.00
N ALA A 101 -6.30 -9.40 -10.02
CA ALA A 101 -7.75 -9.45 -10.09
C ALA A 101 -8.36 -8.47 -11.14
N ILE A 102 -7.58 -7.50 -11.60
CA ILE A 102 -7.99 -6.44 -12.53
C ILE A 102 -7.33 -6.62 -13.90
N ALA A 103 -6.02 -6.92 -13.92
CA ALA A 103 -5.23 -7.07 -15.14
C ALA A 103 -4.43 -8.39 -15.09
N PRO A 104 -4.32 -9.15 -16.20
CA PRO A 104 -3.58 -10.41 -16.21
C PRO A 104 -2.12 -10.24 -15.80
N LYS A 105 -1.58 -11.26 -15.12
CA LYS A 105 -0.16 -11.33 -14.77
C LYS A 105 0.73 -11.20 -16.01
N GLY A 106 1.78 -10.37 -15.90
CA GLY A 106 2.74 -10.11 -16.98
C GLY A 106 2.19 -9.28 -18.14
N SER A 107 0.99 -8.70 -18.00
CA SER A 107 0.43 -7.81 -19.02
C SER A 107 0.93 -6.37 -18.84
N PRO A 108 1.08 -5.59 -19.94
CA PRO A 108 1.42 -4.17 -19.84
C PRO A 108 0.40 -3.34 -19.04
N ALA A 109 -0.84 -3.81 -18.97
CA ALA A 109 -1.88 -3.17 -18.16
C ALA A 109 -1.61 -3.31 -16.66
N LEU A 110 -1.08 -4.46 -16.21
CA LEU A 110 -0.69 -4.66 -14.81
C LEU A 110 0.46 -3.72 -14.43
N ASP A 111 1.47 -3.62 -15.29
CA ASP A 111 2.62 -2.71 -15.10
C ASP A 111 2.14 -1.26 -15.00
N THR A 112 1.24 -0.85 -15.91
CA THR A 112 0.64 0.49 -15.90
C THR A 112 -0.12 0.78 -14.61
N LEU A 113 -0.89 -0.18 -14.08
CA LEU A 113 -1.60 -0.01 -12.81
C LEU A 113 -0.62 0.17 -11.64
N ALA A 114 0.44 -0.63 -11.60
CA ALA A 114 1.48 -0.51 -10.58
C ALA A 114 2.15 0.87 -10.64
N ASP A 115 2.53 1.31 -11.84
CA ASP A 115 3.11 2.64 -12.06
C ASP A 115 2.17 3.75 -11.60
N CYS A 116 0.88 3.70 -11.97
CA CYS A 116 -0.09 4.71 -11.56
C CYS A 116 -0.27 4.77 -10.03
N LEU A 117 -0.19 3.63 -9.33
CA LEU A 117 -0.35 3.58 -7.88
C LEU A 117 0.89 4.09 -7.15
N LEU A 118 2.08 3.89 -7.72
CA LEU A 118 3.37 4.27 -7.15
C LEU A 118 3.89 5.62 -7.66
N ASP A 119 3.18 6.25 -8.60
CA ASP A 119 3.51 7.58 -9.09
C ASP A 119 3.06 8.67 -8.11
N GLY A 120 3.90 9.70 -8.00
CA GLY A 120 3.65 10.85 -7.14
C GLY A 120 4.52 10.91 -5.87
N PRO A 121 4.23 11.87 -4.98
CA PRO A 121 5.01 12.10 -3.76
C PRO A 121 4.76 11.01 -2.70
N PRO A 122 5.60 10.94 -1.65
CA PRO A 122 5.64 9.80 -0.73
C PRO A 122 4.30 9.49 -0.07
N HIS A 123 3.57 10.51 0.38
CA HIS A 123 2.25 10.36 1.00
C HIS A 123 1.19 9.72 0.09
N HIS A 124 1.33 9.81 -1.24
CA HIS A 124 0.45 9.12 -2.18
C HIS A 124 0.88 7.69 -2.40
N ALA A 125 2.13 7.49 -2.86
CA ALA A 125 2.64 6.18 -3.25
C ALA A 125 2.60 5.18 -2.08
N LEU A 126 2.99 5.61 -0.88
CA LEU A 126 2.97 4.76 0.32
C LEU A 126 1.54 4.45 0.80
N ALA A 127 0.62 5.42 0.72
CA ALA A 127 -0.77 5.18 1.10
C ALA A 127 -1.45 4.19 0.14
N ASN A 128 -1.21 4.34 -1.16
CA ASN A 128 -1.69 3.41 -2.19
C ASN A 128 -1.11 2.01 -1.99
N ALA A 129 0.21 1.90 -1.80
CA ALA A 129 0.86 0.61 -1.54
C ALA A 129 0.29 -0.07 -0.28
N ALA A 130 0.14 0.68 0.83
CA ALA A 130 -0.44 0.16 2.06
C ALA A 130 -1.90 -0.29 1.89
N LEU A 131 -2.69 0.47 1.11
CA LEU A 131 -4.06 0.07 0.76
C LEU A 131 -4.07 -1.22 -0.07
N VAL A 132 -3.19 -1.36 -1.07
CA VAL A 132 -3.10 -2.57 -1.90
C VAL A 132 -2.69 -3.78 -1.06
N CYS A 133 -1.73 -3.63 -0.15
CA CYS A 133 -1.35 -4.66 0.83
C CYS A 133 -2.57 -5.13 1.64
N ALA A 134 -3.32 -4.19 2.21
CA ALA A 134 -4.47 -4.47 3.06
C ALA A 134 -5.68 -5.03 2.27
N LEU A 135 -5.90 -4.54 1.04
CA LEU A 135 -6.92 -5.06 0.13
C LEU A 135 -6.59 -6.47 -0.36
N GLY A 136 -5.31 -6.79 -0.57
CA GLY A 136 -4.86 -8.14 -0.90
C GLY A 136 -5.31 -9.17 0.13
N ALA A 137 -5.07 -8.86 1.40
CA ALA A 137 -5.53 -9.70 2.52
C ALA A 137 -7.05 -9.86 2.58
N LEU A 138 -7.82 -8.82 2.18
CA LEU A 138 -9.28 -8.93 2.06
C LEU A 138 -9.70 -9.79 0.87
N LEU A 139 -9.06 -9.63 -0.30
CA LEU A 139 -9.38 -10.41 -1.50
C LEU A 139 -9.13 -11.90 -1.31
N GLU A 140 -8.09 -12.29 -0.57
CA GLU A 140 -7.84 -13.69 -0.20
C GLU A 140 -9.00 -14.32 0.59
N ARG A 141 -9.75 -13.51 1.36
CA ARG A 141 -10.91 -13.96 2.15
C ARG A 141 -12.20 -14.00 1.34
N PHE A 142 -12.24 -13.27 0.23
CA PHE A 142 -13.38 -13.19 -0.68
C PHE A 142 -12.95 -13.61 -2.09
N PRO A 143 -12.56 -14.89 -2.29
CA PRO A 143 -12.12 -15.35 -3.60
C PRO A 143 -13.25 -15.17 -4.61
N ALA A 144 -12.87 -14.85 -5.86
CA ALA A 144 -13.81 -14.69 -6.95
C ALA A 144 -14.75 -15.89 -7.00
N ARG A 145 -16.06 -15.63 -7.07
CA ARG A 145 -17.05 -16.68 -7.29
C ARG A 145 -16.66 -17.40 -8.59
N PRO A 146 -16.64 -18.74 -8.63
CA PRO A 146 -16.45 -19.45 -9.88
C PRO A 146 -17.41 -18.86 -10.90
N LYS A 147 -16.92 -18.50 -12.10
CA LYS A 147 -17.85 -18.24 -13.19
C LYS A 147 -18.64 -19.53 -13.35
N ASP A 148 -19.95 -19.49 -13.09
CA ASP A 148 -20.82 -20.58 -13.47
C ASP A 148 -20.66 -20.72 -14.98
N ASP A 149 -19.99 -21.80 -15.41
CA ASP A 149 -20.00 -22.28 -16.78
C ASP A 149 -21.41 -22.80 -17.07
N THR A 150 -22.36 -21.87 -17.13
CA THR A 150 -23.72 -22.15 -17.57
C THR A 150 -23.74 -22.09 -19.09
N ARG A 151 -23.55 -23.29 -19.65
CA ARG A 151 -24.14 -23.90 -20.86
C ARG A 151 -24.18 -23.09 -22.16
#